data_AF-A0A8T5EB27-F1
#
_entry.id   AF-A0A8T5EB27-F1
#
_cell.length_a   1.000
_cell.length_b   1.000
_cell.length_c   1.000
_cell.angle_alpha   90.00
_cell.angle_beta   90.00
_cell.angle_gamma   90.00
#
_symmetry.space_group_name_H-M   'P 1'
#
loop_
_entity.id
_entity.type
_entity.pdbx_description
1 polymer ?
#
loop_
_entity_poly.entity_id
_entity_poly.type
_entity_poly.pdbx_seq_one_letter_code
_entity_poly.pdbx_strand_id
1 'polypeptide(L)'
;MGIQDLEKLFDISEQIKQIDKENYYNFMIDTDTKEGKTRIVIDEFGTWKKVPILTEKQALEFRKKGFRQFVPDLIDFKNKIIIEYQEESKGRSGILRKHGKINKKGHDEFSDEDKDIFYELAKFNQLKIWENTSLVKQKEELKLFLKTFSKK
;
A
#
# COMPACT_ATOMS: atom_id res chain seq x y z
N MET A 1 5.03 -12.17 4.46
CA MET A 1 4.04 -12.34 3.36
C MET A 1 3.99 -13.81 2.96
N GLY A 2 2.81 -14.36 2.64
CA GLY A 2 2.69 -15.72 2.12
C GLY A 2 3.22 -15.82 0.68
N ILE A 3 3.56 -17.03 0.22
CA ILE A 3 3.99 -17.26 -1.17
C ILE A 3 2.89 -16.84 -2.16
N GLN A 4 1.63 -17.07 -1.79
CA GLN A 4 0.46 -16.74 -2.62
C GLN A 4 0.30 -15.22 -2.80
N ASP A 5 0.49 -14.43 -1.75
CA ASP A 5 0.36 -12.98 -1.81
C ASP A 5 1.47 -12.38 -2.69
N LEU A 6 2.71 -12.90 -2.60
CA LEU A 6 3.80 -12.48 -3.48
C LEU A 6 3.51 -12.74 -4.96
N GLU A 7 2.98 -13.92 -5.30
CA GLU A 7 2.56 -14.23 -6.68
C GLU A 7 1.54 -13.22 -7.21
N LYS A 8 0.56 -12.82 -6.38
CA LYS A 8 -0.42 -11.78 -6.74
C LYS A 8 0.23 -10.43 -7.00
N LEU A 9 1.19 -10.02 -6.17
CA LEU A 9 1.90 -8.76 -6.38
C LEU A 9 2.73 -8.76 -7.67
N PHE A 10 3.36 -9.90 -7.99
CA PHE A 10 4.06 -10.07 -9.26
C PHE A 10 3.11 -10.05 -10.46
N ASP A 11 1.95 -10.70 -10.37
CA ASP A 11 0.92 -10.64 -11.42
C ASP A 11 0.44 -9.22 -11.68
N ILE A 12 0.23 -8.42 -10.63
CA ILE A 12 -0.11 -7.00 -10.74
C ILE A 12 1.05 -6.24 -11.40
N SER A 13 2.28 -6.48 -10.99
CA SER A 13 3.46 -5.83 -11.58
C SER A 13 3.61 -6.11 -13.07
N GLU A 14 3.41 -7.36 -13.51
CA GLU A 14 3.45 -7.73 -14.93
C GLU A 14 2.31 -7.06 -15.72
N GLN A 15 1.10 -6.96 -15.14
CA GLN A 15 0.01 -6.21 -15.76
C GLN A 15 0.36 -4.73 -15.92
N ILE A 16 0.98 -4.11 -14.91
CA ILE A 16 1.44 -2.72 -15.00
C ILE A 16 2.43 -2.57 -16.15
N LYS A 17 3.45 -3.43 -16.27
CA LYS A 17 4.42 -3.39 -17.38
C LYS A 17 3.76 -3.57 -18.76
N GLN A 18 2.68 -4.36 -18.84
CA GLN A 18 1.93 -4.51 -20.07
C GLN A 18 1.18 -3.24 -20.46
N ILE A 19 0.66 -2.50 -19.47
CA ILE A 19 -0.08 -1.24 -19.65
C ILE A 19 0.88 -0.07 -19.93
N ASP A 20 1.97 0.02 -19.16
CA ASP A 20 2.95 1.10 -19.19
C ASP A 20 4.09 0.80 -20.17
N LYS A 21 3.78 0.89 -21.46
CA LYS A 21 4.76 0.65 -22.54
C LYS A 21 5.92 1.64 -22.57
N GLU A 22 5.74 2.81 -21.96
CA GLU A 22 6.72 3.89 -21.97
C GLU A 22 7.62 3.89 -20.72
N ASN A 23 7.45 2.91 -19.82
CA ASN A 23 8.15 2.82 -18.54
C ASN A 23 8.05 4.12 -17.71
N TYR A 24 6.87 4.73 -17.71
CA TYR A 24 6.59 5.94 -16.94
C TYR A 24 6.61 5.68 -15.43
N TYR A 25 6.14 4.52 -15.00
CA TYR A 25 6.05 4.09 -13.61
C TYR A 25 7.28 3.29 -13.17
N ASN A 26 7.65 3.47 -11.90
CA ASN A 26 8.76 2.80 -11.25
C ASN A 26 8.29 2.12 -9.96
N PHE A 27 7.36 1.16 -10.11
CA PHE A 27 6.81 0.46 -8.96
C PHE A 27 7.84 -0.43 -8.28
N MET A 28 7.90 -0.29 -6.97
CA MET A 28 8.63 -1.15 -6.07
C MET A 28 7.62 -2.09 -5.40
N ILE A 29 7.93 -3.39 -5.35
CA ILE A 29 7.07 -4.41 -4.76
C ILE A 29 7.57 -4.75 -3.36
N ASP A 30 6.66 -4.86 -2.39
CA ASP A 30 6.98 -5.42 -1.08
C ASP A 30 7.19 -6.91 -1.23
N THR A 31 8.45 -7.30 -1.14
CA THR A 31 8.91 -8.67 -1.31
C THR A 31 9.31 -9.29 0.03
N ASP A 32 8.87 -8.68 1.15
CA ASP A 32 9.27 -9.03 2.52
C ASP A 32 10.81 -9.08 2.67
N THR A 33 11.50 -8.18 1.96
CA THR A 33 12.98 -8.16 1.91
C THR A 33 13.56 -7.39 3.09
N LYS A 34 14.77 -7.79 3.51
CA LYS A 34 15.55 -7.10 4.55
C LYS A 34 15.95 -5.66 4.17
N GLU A 35 15.74 -5.26 2.93
CA GLU A 35 16.09 -3.92 2.43
C GLU A 35 15.00 -2.87 2.71
N GLY A 36 13.75 -3.28 2.98
CA GLY A 36 12.67 -2.34 3.30
C GLY A 36 12.31 -1.42 2.14
N LYS A 37 12.38 -1.93 0.91
CA LYS A 37 12.27 -1.16 -0.35
C LYS A 37 11.01 -0.29 -0.44
N THR A 38 9.87 -0.76 0.02
CA THR A 38 8.60 -0.04 -0.04
C THR A 38 8.30 0.79 1.20
N ARG A 39 9.10 0.64 2.27
CA ARG A 39 8.81 1.26 3.56
C ARG A 39 8.83 2.78 3.48
N ILE A 40 7.78 3.38 4.01
CA ILE A 40 7.57 4.82 4.06
C ILE A 40 7.23 5.22 5.48
N VAL A 41 7.73 6.36 5.93
CA VAL A 41 7.23 7.04 7.12
C VAL A 41 6.51 8.30 6.73
N ILE A 42 5.38 8.60 7.38
CA ILE A 42 4.55 9.77 7.11
C ILE A 42 4.13 10.41 8.44
N ASP A 43 4.23 11.73 8.56
CA ASP A 43 3.72 12.48 9.72
C ASP A 43 2.29 13.01 9.49
N GLU A 44 1.70 13.59 10.54
CA GLU A 44 0.35 14.16 10.51
C GLU A 44 0.17 15.35 9.55
N PHE A 45 1.27 15.91 9.03
CA PHE A 45 1.26 17.00 8.06
C PHE A 45 1.46 16.50 6.62
N GLY A 46 1.58 15.19 6.42
CA GLY A 46 1.83 14.58 5.11
C GLY A 46 3.29 14.67 4.66
N THR A 47 4.21 15.07 5.54
CA THR A 47 5.65 14.95 5.28
C THR A 47 5.99 13.48 5.27
N TRP A 48 6.67 13.02 4.22
CA TRP A 48 7.02 11.61 4.10
C TRP A 48 8.48 11.40 3.75
N LYS A 49 8.98 10.21 4.10
CA LYS A 49 10.32 9.76 3.73
C LYS A 49 10.31 8.26 3.43
N LYS A 50 10.95 7.88 2.33
CA LYS A 50 11.34 6.48 2.10
C LYS A 50 12.44 6.11 3.10
N VAL A 51 12.24 5.01 3.83
CA VAL A 51 13.20 4.53 4.83
C VAL A 51 13.52 3.06 4.57
N PRO A 52 14.74 2.59 4.90
CA PRO A 52 15.01 1.16 4.96
C PRO A 52 14.28 0.54 6.17
N ILE A 53 14.59 -0.73 6.48
CA ILE A 53 14.19 -1.32 7.76
C ILE A 53 14.75 -0.47 8.91
N LEU A 54 13.87 -0.14 9.84
CA LEU A 54 14.20 0.62 11.04
C LEU A 54 14.45 -0.36 12.19
N THR A 55 15.48 -0.09 12.98
CA THR A 55 15.62 -0.67 14.32
C THR A 55 14.51 -0.14 15.24
N GLU A 56 14.23 -0.85 16.33
CA GLU A 56 13.23 -0.42 17.33
C GLU A 56 13.49 1.00 17.85
N LYS A 57 14.77 1.32 18.12
CA LYS A 57 15.19 2.67 18.56
C LYS A 57 14.86 3.72 17.50
N GLN A 58 15.17 3.47 16.23
CA GLN A 58 14.87 4.39 15.14
C GLN A 58 13.35 4.56 14.95
N ALA A 59 12.59 3.47 15.01
CA ALA A 59 11.13 3.52 14.94
C ALA A 59 10.54 4.35 16.10
N LEU A 60 11.08 4.21 17.31
CA LEU A 60 10.68 5.03 18.45
C LEU A 60 11.01 6.52 18.26
N GLU A 61 12.17 6.85 17.68
CA GLU A 61 12.54 8.24 17.38
C GLU A 61 11.61 8.88 16.35
N PHE A 62 11.23 8.14 15.30
CA PHE A 62 10.23 8.61 14.33
C PHE A 62 8.87 8.83 14.99
N ARG A 63 8.40 7.89 15.81
CA ARG A 63 7.13 8.02 16.54
C ARG A 63 7.09 9.24 17.46
N LYS A 64 8.17 9.52 18.19
CA LYS A 64 8.29 10.73 19.03
C LYS A 64 8.20 12.03 18.23
N LYS A 65 8.51 11.98 16.94
CA LYS A 65 8.42 13.11 15.99
C LYS A 65 7.09 13.13 15.23
N GLY A 66 6.12 12.29 15.60
CA GLY A 66 4.80 12.23 14.94
C GLY A 66 4.76 11.38 13.67
N PHE A 67 5.88 10.75 13.26
CA PHE A 67 5.88 9.88 12.10
C PHE A 67 5.28 8.50 12.40
N ARG A 68 4.53 7.98 11.43
CA ARG A 68 4.01 6.62 11.37
C ARG A 68 4.66 5.87 10.22
N GLN A 69 4.92 4.58 10.42
CA GLN A 69 5.58 3.73 9.42
C GLN A 69 4.56 2.84 8.72
N PHE A 70 4.68 2.76 7.40
CA PHE A 70 3.83 1.93 6.54
C PHE A 70 4.68 1.09 5.59
N VAL A 71 4.11 -0.04 5.17
CA VAL A 71 4.66 -0.94 4.17
C VAL A 71 3.55 -1.17 3.13
N PRO A 72 3.57 -0.42 2.01
CA PRO A 72 2.66 -0.64 0.89
C PRO A 72 3.11 -1.84 0.05
N ASP A 73 2.14 -2.58 -0.52
CA ASP A 73 2.41 -3.72 -1.39
C ASP A 73 3.14 -3.32 -2.67
N LEU A 74 2.65 -2.30 -3.37
CA LEU A 74 3.34 -1.66 -4.48
C LEU A 74 3.36 -0.15 -4.29
N ILE A 75 4.52 0.46 -4.49
CA ILE A 75 4.68 1.92 -4.42
C ILE A 75 5.58 2.45 -5.52
N ASP A 76 5.14 3.52 -6.16
CA ASP A 76 5.96 4.41 -6.97
C ASP A 76 6.12 5.74 -6.24
N PHE A 77 7.28 5.95 -5.63
CA PHE A 77 7.59 7.18 -4.90
C PHE A 77 7.67 8.42 -5.80
N LYS A 78 8.10 8.25 -7.06
CA LYS A 78 8.29 9.36 -8.01
C LYS A 78 6.95 9.90 -8.47
N ASN A 79 6.04 9.01 -8.83
CA ASN A 79 4.70 9.37 -9.28
C ASN A 79 3.68 9.46 -8.14
N LYS A 80 4.10 9.15 -6.90
CA LYS A 80 3.26 9.10 -5.70
C LYS A 80 2.02 8.23 -5.90
N ILE A 81 2.25 6.98 -6.33
CA ILE A 81 1.20 6.00 -6.52
C ILE A 81 1.42 4.82 -5.58
N ILE A 82 0.34 4.37 -4.95
CA ILE A 82 0.31 3.18 -4.10
C ILE A 82 -0.76 2.24 -4.64
N ILE A 83 -0.44 0.95 -4.69
CA ILE A 83 -1.42 -0.11 -4.96
C ILE A 83 -1.35 -1.09 -3.80
N GLU A 84 -2.51 -1.41 -3.22
CA GLU A 84 -2.65 -2.34 -2.10
C GLU A 84 -3.56 -3.49 -2.53
N TYR A 85 -3.10 -4.72 -2.32
CA TYR A 85 -3.91 -5.91 -2.50
C TYR A 85 -4.61 -6.24 -1.18
N GLN A 86 -5.90 -6.58 -1.24
CA GLN A 86 -6.72 -6.80 -0.06
C GLN A 86 -7.36 -8.18 -0.14
N GLU A 87 -6.88 -9.09 0.70
CA GLU A 87 -7.45 -10.41 0.91
C GLU A 87 -8.75 -10.34 1.72
N GLU A 88 -9.70 -11.22 1.43
CA GLU A 88 -10.85 -11.38 2.30
C GLU A 88 -10.50 -12.24 3.52
N SER A 89 -10.53 -11.67 4.72
CA SER A 89 -10.75 -12.49 5.91
C SER A 89 -12.16 -13.08 5.81
N LYS A 90 -12.30 -14.41 5.62
CA LYS A 90 -13.60 -15.11 5.65
C LYS A 90 -14.41 -14.65 6.88
N GLY A 91 -15.40 -13.78 6.65
CA GLY A 91 -16.18 -13.12 7.70
C GLY A 91 -16.45 -11.62 7.52
N ARG A 92 -15.95 -10.96 6.47
CA ARG A 92 -16.19 -9.53 6.18
C ARG A 92 -17.12 -9.28 4.99
N SER A 93 -18.27 -9.95 4.95
CA SER A 93 -19.38 -9.61 4.03
C SER A 93 -20.61 -9.14 4.81
N GLY A 94 -21.07 -7.92 4.57
CA GLY A 94 -22.28 -7.32 5.17
C GLY A 94 -22.11 -5.88 5.66
N ILE A 95 -23.23 -5.20 5.93
CA ILE A 95 -23.42 -3.77 6.34
C ILE A 95 -22.51 -3.30 7.51
N LEU A 96 -21.81 -4.21 8.18
CA LEU A 96 -20.81 -3.97 9.23
C LEU A 96 -19.45 -3.50 8.69
N ARG A 97 -19.43 -2.61 7.69
CA ARG A 97 -18.24 -1.90 7.19
C ARG A 97 -17.50 -1.04 8.25
N LYS A 98 -17.96 -0.96 9.51
CA LYS A 98 -17.49 0.04 10.49
C LYS A 98 -16.87 -0.48 11.79
N HIS A 99 -16.84 -1.78 12.06
CA HIS A 99 -16.24 -2.25 13.31
C HIS A 99 -15.35 -3.46 13.08
N GLY A 100 -14.08 -3.18 12.75
CA GLY A 100 -12.99 -4.13 12.86
C GLY A 100 -12.98 -4.75 14.26
N LYS A 101 -12.94 -6.09 14.30
CA LYS A 101 -12.76 -6.90 15.49
C LYS A 101 -11.56 -6.39 16.28
N ILE A 102 -11.86 -5.74 17.39
CA ILE A 102 -10.96 -5.57 18.54
C ILE A 102 -10.65 -6.99 19.03
N ASN A 103 -9.53 -7.60 18.66
CA ASN A 103 -9.05 -8.82 19.33
C ASN A 103 -7.54 -9.04 19.15
N LYS A 104 -6.79 -8.16 19.83
CA LYS A 104 -5.57 -8.36 20.64
C LYS A 104 -4.76 -7.07 20.54
N LYS A 105 -5.15 -6.04 21.31
CA LYS A 105 -4.39 -4.80 21.45
C LYS A 105 -3.05 -5.10 22.13
N GLY A 106 -2.06 -5.49 21.34
CA GLY A 106 -0.65 -5.38 21.64
C GLY A 106 -0.11 -4.21 20.83
N HIS A 107 0.43 -3.20 21.53
CA HIS A 107 1.22 -2.08 21.01
C HIS A 107 1.07 -1.69 19.52
N ASP A 108 0.38 -0.56 19.29
CA ASP A 108 0.47 0.26 18.07
C ASP A 108 -0.17 -0.25 16.76
N GLU A 109 -1.19 -1.12 16.80
CA GLU A 109 -2.01 -1.42 15.62
C GLU A 109 -3.02 -0.29 15.34
N PHE A 110 -2.65 0.63 14.43
CA PHE A 110 -3.57 1.58 13.80
C PHE A 110 -4.46 0.85 12.80
N SER A 111 -5.68 1.37 12.60
CA SER A 111 -6.64 0.78 11.68
C SER A 111 -6.26 1.02 10.22
N ASP A 112 -6.76 0.20 9.29
CA ASP A 112 -6.62 0.45 7.85
C ASP A 112 -7.17 1.83 7.44
N GLU A 113 -8.13 2.38 8.18
CA GLU A 113 -8.68 3.72 7.99
C GLU A 113 -7.64 4.82 8.30
N ASP A 114 -6.74 4.59 9.25
CA ASP A 114 -5.66 5.53 9.55
C ASP A 114 -4.60 5.53 8.44
N LYS A 115 -4.30 4.36 7.86
CA LYS A 115 -3.32 4.21 6.76
C LYS A 115 -3.71 5.04 5.53
N ASP A 116 -4.98 4.98 5.13
CA ASP A 116 -5.50 5.74 3.98
C ASP A 116 -5.37 7.25 4.21
N ILE A 117 -5.68 7.73 5.42
CA ILE A 117 -5.56 9.14 5.80
C ILE A 117 -4.11 9.63 5.64
N PHE A 118 -3.12 8.87 6.12
CA PHE A 118 -1.72 9.26 5.97
C PHE A 118 -1.25 9.28 4.52
N TYR A 119 -1.71 8.34 3.68
CA TYR A 119 -1.40 8.37 2.25
C TYR A 119 -2.01 9.59 1.56
N GLU A 120 -3.27 9.92 1.87
CA GLU A 120 -3.93 11.11 1.36
C GLU A 120 -3.20 12.40 1.78
N LEU A 121 -2.85 12.53 3.07
CA LEU A 121 -2.07 13.65 3.59
C LEU A 121 -0.73 13.80 2.85
N ALA A 122 -0.05 12.69 2.58
CA ALA A 122 1.21 12.68 1.81
C ALA A 122 1.04 12.90 0.29
N LYS A 123 -0.21 13.05 -0.17
CA LYS A 123 -0.61 13.23 -1.57
C LYS A 123 -0.24 12.04 -2.45
N PHE A 124 -0.35 10.84 -1.92
CA PHE A 124 -0.29 9.62 -2.71
C PHE A 124 -1.67 9.28 -3.26
N ASN A 125 -1.72 8.89 -4.53
CA ASN A 125 -2.92 8.29 -5.12
C ASN A 125 -2.90 6.80 -4.84
N GLN A 126 -3.99 6.27 -4.29
CA GLN A 126 -4.08 4.87 -3.88
C GLN A 126 -5.11 4.12 -4.73
N LEU A 127 -4.75 2.90 -5.13
CA LEU A 127 -5.69 1.90 -5.65
C LEU A 127 -5.72 0.70 -4.71
N LYS A 128 -6.93 0.26 -4.32
CA LYS A 128 -7.13 -0.99 -3.58
C LYS A 128 -7.68 -2.05 -4.53
N ILE A 129 -6.97 -3.15 -4.67
CA ILE A 129 -7.39 -4.30 -5.49
C ILE A 129 -7.92 -5.38 -4.53
N TRP A 130 -9.22 -5.63 -4.59
CA TRP A 130 -9.88 -6.62 -3.74
C TRP A 130 -9.86 -8.00 -4.38
N GLU A 131 -9.45 -9.01 -3.61
CA GLU A 131 -9.36 -10.41 -4.06
C GLU A 131 -10.67 -10.93 -4.68
N ASN A 132 -11.82 -10.56 -4.11
CA ASN A 132 -13.15 -10.99 -4.56
C ASN A 132 -13.62 -10.33 -5.87
N THR A 133 -12.94 -9.29 -6.33
CA THR A 133 -13.28 -8.61 -7.58
C THR A 133 -12.82 -9.47 -8.75
N SER A 134 -13.65 -9.62 -9.78
CA SER A 134 -13.28 -10.44 -10.93
C SER A 134 -11.98 -9.93 -11.56
N LEU A 135 -11.13 -10.84 -12.04
CA LEU A 135 -9.84 -10.48 -12.65
C LEU A 135 -9.99 -9.48 -13.80
N VAL A 136 -11.08 -9.57 -14.56
CA VAL A 136 -11.39 -8.62 -15.65
C VAL A 136 -11.59 -7.22 -15.08
N LYS A 137 -12.39 -7.09 -14.02
CA LYS A 137 -12.67 -5.79 -13.39
C LYS A 137 -11.44 -5.22 -12.67
N GLN A 138 -10.66 -6.06 -11.98
CA GLN A 138 -9.38 -5.63 -11.39
C GLN A 138 -8.44 -5.04 -12.45
N LYS A 139 -8.32 -5.70 -13.61
CA LYS A 139 -7.51 -5.22 -14.75
C LYS A 139 -8.01 -3.89 -15.30
N GLU A 140 -9.34 -3.73 -15.42
CA GLU A 140 -9.95 -2.48 -15.89
C GLU A 140 -9.71 -1.34 -14.92
N GLU A 141 -9.92 -1.56 -13.62
CA GLU A 141 -9.68 -0.57 -12.56
C GLU A 141 -8.20 -0.15 -12.51
N LEU A 142 -7.28 -1.12 -12.54
CA LEU A 142 -5.84 -0.86 -12.60
C LEU A 142 -5.49 0.00 -13.82
N LYS A 143 -5.97 -0.38 -15.00
CA LYS A 143 -5.70 0.34 -16.25
C LYS A 143 -6.27 1.77 -16.21
N LEU A 144 -7.50 1.94 -15.73
CA LEU A 144 -8.13 3.25 -15.63
C LEU A 144 -7.38 4.15 -14.63
N PHE A 145 -7.03 3.59 -13.48
CA PHE A 145 -6.30 4.28 -12.43
C PHE A 145 -4.94 4.77 -12.94
N LEU A 146 -4.13 3.88 -13.53
CA LEU A 146 -2.84 4.27 -14.12
C LEU A 146 -3.03 5.35 -15.19
N LYS A 147 -3.94 5.18 -16.15
CA LYS A 147 -4.22 6.20 -17.17
C LYS A 147 -4.66 7.56 -16.61
N THR A 148 -5.34 7.58 -15.46
CA THR A 148 -5.78 8.82 -14.82
C THR A 148 -4.60 9.60 -14.27
N PHE A 149 -3.55 8.90 -13.81
CA PHE A 149 -2.37 9.48 -13.18
C PHE A 149 -1.11 9.43 -14.06
N SER A 150 -1.23 8.98 -15.31
CA SER A 150 -0.18 9.17 -16.32
C SER A 150 -0.19 10.64 -16.71
N LYS A 151 0.95 11.33 -16.59
CA LYS A 151 1.06 12.67 -17.14
C LYS A 151 0.90 12.59 -18.66
N LYS A 152 0.01 13.41 -19.21
CA LYS A 152 0.05 13.76 -20.63
C LYS A 152 1.33 14.50 -20.96
#